data_AF-A0A9W7SK30-F1
#
_entry.id   AF-A0A9W7SK30-F1
#
_cell.length_a   1.000
_cell.length_b   1.000
_cell.length_c   1.000
_cell.angle_alpha   90.00
_cell.angle_beta   90.00
_cell.angle_gamma   90.00
#
_symmetry.space_group_name_H-M   'P 1'
#
loop_
_entity.id
_entity.type
_entity.pdbx_description
1 polymer ?
#
loop_
_entity_poly.entity_id
_entity_poly.type
_entity_poly.pdbx_seq_one_letter_code
_entity_poly.pdbx_strand_id
1 'polypeptide(L)'
;MPTIFKILAKWQADPLMCDESGRLHPALTVDALLLALHNQRPDVVSLLLAASFIGNLPIKEAIKIGSITNFEAFLWHGWDIDEPVELDGPSALGYAVQDRELVKGLLRLGADPNGGSQYDTALSRAVLVGSMDVIKMLLLKGGDVKRGQLLHWALEREHDAYEVVTLLLERGAMPNSLEFDGILPIWSVQQKLGTPLHKAVTLNKLDIASQLLRYGADPGKEDTSGKTAMQLADDLGNREAASLFRR
;
A
#
# COMPACT_ATOMS: atom_id res chain seq x y z
N MET A 1 -10.11 -1.59 -39.33
CA MET A 1 -10.89 -2.37 -38.33
C MET A 1 -9.96 -3.38 -37.69
N PRO A 2 -9.65 -3.26 -36.39
CA PRO A 2 -8.75 -4.18 -35.69
C PRO A 2 -9.27 -5.62 -35.82
N THR A 3 -8.39 -6.59 -36.01
CA THR A 3 -8.71 -8.02 -36.22
C THR A 3 -9.68 -8.57 -35.17
N ILE A 4 -9.62 -8.06 -33.93
CA ILE A 4 -10.52 -8.45 -32.84
C ILE A 4 -11.99 -8.08 -33.09
N PHE A 5 -12.28 -6.95 -33.75
CA PHE A 5 -13.66 -6.59 -34.12
C PHE A 5 -14.25 -7.51 -35.18
N LYS A 6 -13.42 -8.00 -36.12
CA LYS A 6 -13.86 -9.02 -37.09
C LYS A 6 -14.09 -10.38 -36.44
N ILE A 7 -13.35 -10.70 -35.37
CA ILE A 7 -13.54 -11.91 -34.58
C ILE A 7 -14.83 -11.78 -33.78
N LEU A 8 -15.01 -10.71 -32.99
CA LEU A 8 -16.20 -10.48 -32.19
C LEU A 8 -17.48 -10.35 -33.03
N ALA A 9 -17.44 -9.66 -34.17
CA ALA A 9 -18.59 -9.52 -35.07
C ALA A 9 -18.97 -10.84 -35.78
N LYS A 10 -18.01 -11.75 -35.98
CA LYS A 10 -18.25 -13.06 -36.59
C LYS A 10 -18.82 -14.07 -35.59
N TRP A 11 -18.74 -13.78 -34.29
CA TRP A 11 -19.01 -14.72 -33.18
C TRP A 11 -20.23 -14.30 -32.33
N GLN A 12 -21.25 -13.70 -32.97
CA GLN A 12 -22.53 -13.28 -32.38
C GLN A 12 -22.84 -13.93 -31.01
N ALA A 13 -22.47 -13.24 -29.93
CA ALA A 13 -23.00 -13.42 -28.58
C ALA A 13 -22.90 -14.82 -27.91
N ASP A 14 -21.77 -15.54 -28.00
CA ASP A 14 -21.53 -16.69 -27.10
C ASP A 14 -20.29 -16.50 -26.20
N PRO A 15 -20.46 -16.17 -24.90
CA PRO A 15 -19.39 -15.93 -23.93
C PRO A 15 -18.71 -17.19 -23.39
N LEU A 16 -19.04 -18.39 -23.88
CA LEU A 16 -18.51 -19.68 -23.40
C LEU A 16 -17.63 -20.42 -24.42
N MET A 17 -17.11 -19.73 -25.44
CA MET A 17 -16.39 -20.38 -26.54
C MET A 17 -14.99 -20.86 -26.13
N CYS A 18 -14.98 -22.07 -25.58
CA CYS A 18 -13.83 -22.94 -25.54
C CYS A 18 -13.64 -23.64 -26.90
N ASP A 19 -12.39 -23.98 -27.26
CA ASP A 19 -12.12 -24.94 -28.32
C ASP A 19 -12.73 -26.32 -27.99
N GLU A 20 -12.68 -27.28 -28.92
CA GLU A 20 -13.21 -28.65 -28.70
C GLU A 20 -12.60 -29.37 -27.47
N SER A 21 -11.53 -28.81 -26.88
CA SER A 21 -10.86 -29.30 -25.67
C SER A 21 -11.21 -28.52 -24.39
N GLY A 22 -12.13 -27.56 -24.44
CA GLY A 22 -12.54 -26.78 -23.27
C GLY A 22 -11.65 -25.57 -22.95
N ARG A 23 -10.79 -25.11 -23.87
CA ARG A 23 -9.88 -23.97 -23.65
C ARG A 23 -10.34 -22.68 -24.35
N LEU A 24 -10.38 -21.57 -23.64
CA LEU A 24 -10.66 -20.25 -24.21
C LEU A 24 -9.67 -19.91 -25.33
N HIS A 25 -10.15 -19.25 -26.40
CA HIS A 25 -9.32 -18.84 -27.53
C HIS A 25 -8.12 -17.97 -27.08
N PRO A 26 -6.90 -18.12 -27.65
CA PRO A 26 -5.69 -17.39 -27.22
C PRO A 26 -5.83 -15.86 -27.20
N ALA A 27 -6.74 -15.32 -28.02
CA ALA A 27 -7.05 -13.89 -28.06
C ALA A 27 -7.88 -13.37 -26.88
N LEU A 28 -8.43 -14.25 -26.03
CA LEU A 28 -9.23 -13.94 -24.83
C LEU A 28 -8.46 -14.26 -23.53
N THR A 29 -7.13 -14.27 -23.61
CA THR A 29 -6.22 -14.63 -22.52
C THR A 29 -5.74 -13.41 -21.75
N VAL A 30 -5.12 -13.67 -20.59
CA VAL A 30 -4.40 -12.64 -19.81
C VAL A 30 -3.31 -11.98 -20.66
N ASP A 31 -2.64 -12.70 -21.56
CA ASP A 31 -1.62 -12.14 -22.45
C ASP A 31 -2.18 -11.09 -23.42
N ALA A 32 -3.37 -11.35 -23.98
CA ALA A 32 -4.07 -10.38 -24.82
C ALA A 32 -4.48 -9.13 -24.02
N LEU A 33 -4.89 -9.32 -22.77
CA LEU A 33 -5.21 -8.22 -21.86
C LEU A 33 -3.97 -7.40 -21.51
N LEU A 34 -2.84 -8.04 -21.19
CA LEU A 34 -1.55 -7.38 -20.93
C LEU A 34 -1.10 -6.55 -22.13
N LEU A 35 -1.18 -7.11 -23.34
CA LEU A 35 -0.86 -6.39 -24.57
C LEU A 35 -1.78 -5.17 -24.76
N ALA A 36 -3.09 -5.31 -24.51
CA ALA A 36 -4.03 -4.19 -24.62
C ALA A 36 -3.70 -3.07 -23.61
N LEU A 37 -3.32 -3.44 -22.39
CA LEU A 37 -2.88 -2.51 -21.36
C LEU A 37 -1.60 -1.76 -21.80
N HIS A 38 -0.56 -2.49 -22.22
CA HIS A 38 0.71 -1.89 -22.68
C HIS A 38 0.53 -0.95 -23.88
N ASN A 39 -0.38 -1.28 -24.78
CA ASN A 39 -0.72 -0.43 -25.92
C ASN A 39 -1.70 0.69 -25.57
N GLN A 40 -2.10 0.84 -24.30
CA GLN A 40 -3.07 1.83 -23.82
C GLN A 40 -4.36 1.83 -24.65
N ARG A 41 -4.91 0.64 -24.87
CA ARG A 41 -6.14 0.41 -25.64
C ARG A 41 -7.28 0.02 -24.70
N PRO A 42 -7.87 0.99 -23.95
CA PRO A 42 -8.95 0.70 -23.01
C PRO A 42 -10.21 0.15 -23.71
N ASP A 43 -10.38 0.47 -24.99
CA ASP A 43 -11.42 -0.10 -25.86
C ASP A 43 -11.25 -1.62 -25.99
N VAL A 44 -10.01 -2.07 -26.23
CA VAL A 44 -9.70 -3.51 -26.33
C VAL A 44 -9.76 -4.17 -24.96
N VAL A 45 -9.31 -3.51 -23.89
CA VAL A 45 -9.44 -4.00 -22.50
C VAL A 45 -10.91 -4.28 -22.17
N SER A 46 -11.80 -3.30 -22.41
CA SER A 46 -13.23 -3.45 -22.14
C SER A 46 -13.85 -4.61 -22.92
N LEU A 47 -13.47 -4.76 -24.19
CA LEU A 47 -13.94 -5.87 -25.03
C LEU A 47 -13.47 -7.23 -24.51
N LEU A 48 -12.21 -7.35 -24.06
CA LEU A 48 -11.68 -8.59 -23.52
C LEU A 48 -12.38 -9.01 -22.22
N LEU A 49 -12.64 -8.06 -21.33
CA LEU A 49 -13.36 -8.29 -20.07
C LEU A 49 -14.84 -8.62 -20.28
N ALA A 50 -15.46 -8.07 -21.32
CA ALA A 50 -16.82 -8.43 -21.70
C ALA A 50 -16.93 -9.85 -22.27
N ALA A 51 -15.87 -10.32 -22.92
CA ALA A 51 -15.87 -11.57 -23.68
C ALA A 51 -15.43 -12.80 -22.85
N SER A 52 -14.77 -12.62 -21.70
CA SER A 52 -14.36 -13.73 -20.83
C SER A 52 -14.31 -13.34 -19.35
N PHE A 53 -14.56 -14.31 -18.47
CA PHE A 53 -14.30 -14.16 -17.04
C PHE A 53 -12.79 -14.31 -16.79
N ILE A 54 -12.10 -13.17 -16.69
CA ILE A 54 -10.67 -13.14 -16.33
C ILE A 54 -10.57 -13.04 -14.81
N GLY A 55 -10.50 -14.18 -14.13
CA GLY A 55 -10.49 -14.25 -12.67
C GLY A 55 -9.27 -13.57 -12.00
N ASN A 56 -8.15 -13.42 -12.73
CA ASN A 56 -6.96 -12.71 -12.26
C ASN A 56 -6.67 -11.52 -13.17
N LEU A 57 -7.23 -10.35 -12.82
CA LEU A 57 -6.91 -9.11 -13.51
C LEU A 57 -5.43 -8.73 -13.26
N PRO A 58 -4.68 -8.29 -14.28
CA PRO A 58 -3.29 -7.87 -14.13
C PRO A 58 -3.20 -6.46 -13.51
N ILE A 59 -3.76 -6.29 -12.31
CA ILE A 59 -3.88 -5.00 -11.61
C ILE A 59 -2.50 -4.34 -11.43
N LYS A 60 -1.48 -5.10 -11.00
CA LYS A 60 -0.12 -4.58 -10.85
C LYS A 60 0.44 -3.99 -12.15
N GLU A 61 0.15 -4.62 -13.28
CA GLU A 61 0.62 -4.12 -14.57
C GLU A 61 -0.14 -2.85 -14.98
N ALA A 62 -1.45 -2.81 -14.76
CA ALA A 62 -2.25 -1.61 -14.97
C ALA A 62 -1.76 -0.41 -14.12
N ILE A 63 -1.32 -0.66 -12.87
CA ILE A 63 -0.75 0.36 -11.99
C ILE A 63 0.58 0.89 -12.55
N LYS A 64 1.48 0.01 -13.01
CA LYS A 64 2.74 0.44 -13.64
C LYS A 64 2.52 1.29 -14.88
N ILE A 65 1.45 1.02 -15.64
CA ILE A 65 1.10 1.77 -16.84
C ILE A 65 0.51 3.15 -16.48
N GLY A 66 -0.17 3.26 -15.34
CA GLY A 66 -0.69 4.56 -14.84
C GLY A 66 -1.94 5.07 -15.54
N SER A 67 -2.58 4.29 -16.41
CA SER A 67 -3.76 4.73 -17.16
C SER A 67 -5.05 4.52 -16.38
N ILE A 68 -5.69 5.63 -15.97
CA ILE A 68 -6.95 5.60 -15.22
C ILE A 68 -8.09 4.94 -15.99
N THR A 69 -8.10 5.06 -17.32
CA THR A 69 -9.16 4.50 -18.18
C THR A 69 -9.16 2.98 -18.17
N ASN A 70 -8.02 2.34 -17.90
CA ASN A 70 -7.99 0.89 -17.71
C ASN A 70 -8.71 0.48 -16.42
N PHE A 71 -8.61 1.28 -15.35
CA PHE A 71 -9.33 1.03 -14.09
C PHE A 71 -10.83 1.30 -14.22
N GLU A 72 -11.24 2.29 -15.02
CA GLU A 72 -12.65 2.50 -15.36
C GLU A 72 -13.25 1.26 -16.05
N ALA A 73 -12.50 0.65 -16.98
CA ALA A 73 -12.91 -0.60 -17.62
C ALA A 73 -13.00 -1.75 -16.61
N PHE A 74 -12.02 -1.89 -15.70
CA PHE A 74 -12.08 -2.92 -14.66
C PHE A 74 -13.32 -2.77 -13.76
N LEU A 75 -13.60 -1.56 -13.29
CA LEU A 75 -14.78 -1.25 -12.47
C LEU A 75 -16.10 -1.58 -13.18
N TRP A 76 -16.21 -1.21 -14.45
CA TRP A 76 -17.40 -1.50 -15.26
C TRP A 76 -17.68 -3.02 -15.35
N HIS A 77 -16.64 -3.84 -15.27
CA HIS A 77 -16.70 -5.28 -15.29
C HIS A 77 -16.69 -5.94 -13.90
N GLY A 78 -16.97 -5.16 -12.84
CA GLY A 78 -17.20 -5.69 -11.49
C GLY A 78 -15.94 -5.93 -10.67
N TRP A 79 -14.79 -5.38 -11.07
CA TRP A 79 -13.62 -5.31 -10.20
C TRP A 79 -13.93 -4.46 -8.96
N ASP A 80 -13.61 -4.98 -7.78
CA ASP A 80 -13.67 -4.23 -6.54
C ASP A 80 -12.37 -3.43 -6.34
N ILE A 81 -12.49 -2.10 -6.33
CA ILE A 81 -11.37 -1.17 -6.22
C ILE A 81 -10.63 -1.24 -4.88
N ASP A 82 -11.31 -1.73 -3.84
CA ASP A 82 -10.78 -1.81 -2.48
C ASP A 82 -10.29 -3.21 -2.12
N GLU A 83 -10.48 -4.19 -3.02
CA GLU A 83 -9.94 -5.53 -2.85
C GLU A 83 -8.40 -5.49 -2.81
N PRO A 84 -7.77 -6.19 -1.84
CA PRO A 84 -6.32 -6.33 -1.81
C PRO A 84 -5.79 -6.92 -3.11
N VAL A 85 -4.73 -6.31 -3.67
CA VAL A 85 -4.09 -6.86 -4.90
C VAL A 85 -3.38 -8.18 -4.61
N GLU A 86 -2.94 -8.37 -3.37
CA GLU A 86 -2.30 -9.58 -2.86
C GLU A 86 -2.85 -9.93 -1.48
N LEU A 87 -2.72 -11.19 -1.08
CA LEU A 87 -3.11 -11.65 0.25
C LEU A 87 -2.46 -10.78 1.34
N ASP A 88 -3.29 -10.23 2.23
CA ASP A 88 -2.89 -9.33 3.32
C ASP A 88 -2.15 -8.05 2.90
N GLY A 89 -2.18 -7.70 1.61
CA GLY A 89 -1.59 -6.48 1.05
C GLY A 89 -2.54 -5.28 1.01
N PRO A 90 -2.08 -4.14 0.48
CA PRO A 90 -2.93 -2.99 0.26
C PRO A 90 -3.79 -3.18 -1.01
N SER A 91 -4.84 -2.36 -1.16
CA SER A 91 -5.59 -2.25 -2.41
C SER A 91 -4.74 -1.62 -3.53
N ALA A 92 -5.30 -1.51 -4.74
CA ALA A 92 -4.62 -0.89 -5.88
C ALA A 92 -4.10 0.53 -5.55
N LEU A 93 -4.84 1.26 -4.71
CA LEU A 93 -4.45 2.59 -4.25
C LEU A 93 -3.09 2.61 -3.55
N GLY A 94 -2.76 1.57 -2.77
CA GLY A 94 -1.49 1.51 -2.03
C GLY A 94 -0.27 1.22 -2.88
N TYR A 95 -0.42 0.53 -4.01
CA TYR A 95 0.66 0.35 -4.99
C TYR A 95 0.83 1.57 -5.90
N ALA A 96 -0.20 2.41 -6.03
CA ALA A 96 -0.17 3.62 -6.85
C ALA A 96 0.54 4.82 -6.20
N VAL A 97 0.90 4.76 -4.90
CA VAL A 97 1.31 5.93 -4.08
C VAL A 97 2.50 6.75 -4.59
N GLN A 98 3.30 6.20 -5.51
CA GLN A 98 4.41 6.93 -6.14
C GLN A 98 3.96 7.77 -7.35
N ASP A 99 2.81 7.45 -7.95
CA ASP A 99 2.18 8.21 -9.02
C ASP A 99 1.01 9.03 -8.47
N ARG A 100 1.27 10.31 -8.24
CA ARG A 100 0.28 11.25 -7.70
C ARG A 100 -0.99 11.34 -8.56
N GLU A 101 -0.88 11.33 -9.88
CA GLU A 101 -2.06 11.50 -10.74
C GLU A 101 -2.87 10.20 -10.78
N LEU A 102 -2.22 9.04 -10.74
CA LEU A 102 -2.92 7.77 -10.59
C LEU A 102 -3.65 7.67 -9.24
N VAL A 103 -3.01 8.04 -8.13
CA VAL A 103 -3.67 8.09 -6.80
C VAL A 103 -4.89 8.99 -6.85
N LYS A 104 -4.76 10.19 -7.42
CA LYS A 104 -5.86 11.13 -7.58
C LYS A 104 -6.99 10.57 -8.45
N GLY A 105 -6.65 9.83 -9.50
CA GLY A 105 -7.60 9.12 -10.35
C GLY A 105 -8.36 8.06 -9.57
N LEU A 106 -7.67 7.15 -8.89
CA LEU A 106 -8.27 6.07 -8.11
C LEU A 106 -9.18 6.61 -6.99
N LEU A 107 -8.77 7.66 -6.29
CA LEU A 107 -9.61 8.34 -5.29
C LEU A 107 -10.86 9.00 -5.90
N ARG A 108 -10.82 9.44 -7.16
CA ARG A 108 -12.01 9.95 -7.87
C ARG A 108 -12.94 8.83 -8.29
N LEU A 109 -12.39 7.64 -8.59
CA LEU A 109 -13.18 6.44 -8.88
C LEU A 109 -13.80 5.81 -7.63
N GLY A 110 -13.51 6.33 -6.44
CA GLY A 110 -14.14 5.91 -5.19
C GLY A 110 -13.29 4.98 -4.33
N ALA A 111 -12.01 4.79 -4.64
CA ALA A 111 -11.10 4.02 -3.78
C ALA A 111 -11.11 4.55 -2.35
N ASP A 112 -11.35 3.67 -1.37
CA ASP A 112 -11.23 3.99 0.05
C ASP A 112 -9.73 4.09 0.41
N PRO A 113 -9.26 5.24 0.96
CA PRO A 113 -7.89 5.35 1.46
C PRO A 113 -7.54 4.35 2.56
N ASN A 114 -8.54 3.69 3.16
CA ASN A 114 -8.39 2.65 4.18
C ASN A 114 -8.58 1.23 3.64
N GLY A 115 -8.80 1.06 2.33
CA GLY A 115 -8.94 -0.24 1.67
C GLY A 115 -7.67 -1.10 1.78
N GLY A 116 -7.86 -2.43 1.76
CA GLY A 116 -6.79 -3.41 1.97
C GLY A 116 -6.66 -3.88 3.42
N SER A 117 -5.46 -4.34 3.78
CA SER A 117 -5.13 -4.93 5.08
C SER A 117 -5.16 -3.93 6.25
N GLN A 118 -5.32 -4.43 7.47
CA GLN A 118 -5.21 -3.62 8.70
C GLN A 118 -3.79 -3.11 8.98
N TYR A 119 -2.77 -3.83 8.50
CA TYR A 119 -1.36 -3.52 8.75
C TYR A 119 -0.70 -2.79 7.59
N ASP A 120 -1.23 -2.95 6.39
CA ASP A 120 -0.67 -2.41 5.15
C ASP A 120 -1.75 -1.69 4.36
N THR A 121 -1.82 -0.37 4.56
CA THR A 121 -2.80 0.52 3.92
C THR A 121 -2.14 1.36 2.84
N ALA A 122 -2.94 2.01 1.99
CA ALA A 122 -2.42 2.99 1.06
C ALA A 122 -1.63 4.11 1.76
N LEU A 123 -2.10 4.55 2.93
CA LEU A 123 -1.37 5.54 3.74
C LEU A 123 -0.04 4.99 4.27
N SER A 124 0.04 3.73 4.67
CA SER A 124 1.29 3.09 5.11
C SER A 124 2.34 3.05 3.99
N ARG A 125 1.93 2.67 2.78
CA ARG A 125 2.81 2.69 1.60
C ARG A 125 3.21 4.10 1.21
N ALA A 126 2.29 5.06 1.25
CA ALA A 126 2.60 6.46 0.96
C ALA A 126 3.59 7.04 1.99
N VAL A 127 3.46 6.67 3.26
CA VAL A 127 4.42 7.05 4.30
C VAL A 127 5.78 6.40 4.06
N LEU A 128 5.88 5.18 3.54
CA LEU A 128 7.18 4.57 3.25
C LEU A 128 7.87 5.17 2.02
N VAL A 129 7.17 5.25 0.88
CA VAL A 129 7.77 5.58 -0.43
C VAL A 129 7.11 6.73 -1.18
N GLY A 130 5.94 7.19 -0.73
CA GLY A 130 5.21 8.27 -1.37
C GLY A 130 5.77 9.65 -1.05
N SER A 131 5.29 10.65 -1.79
CA SER A 131 5.60 12.06 -1.52
C SER A 131 4.72 12.62 -0.42
N MET A 132 5.19 13.68 0.25
CA MET A 132 4.41 14.43 1.25
C MET A 132 3.03 14.87 0.72
N ASP A 133 2.94 15.22 -0.56
CA ASP A 133 1.67 15.61 -1.18
C ASP A 133 0.68 14.44 -1.30
N VAL A 134 1.17 13.23 -1.60
CA VAL A 134 0.33 12.03 -1.61
C VAL A 134 -0.14 11.68 -0.19
N ILE A 135 0.75 11.77 0.80
CA ILE A 135 0.40 11.56 2.22
C ILE A 135 -0.72 12.54 2.62
N LYS A 136 -0.54 13.84 2.37
CA LYS A 136 -1.55 14.87 2.67
C LYS A 136 -2.87 14.62 1.94
N MET A 137 -2.81 14.17 0.68
CA MET A 137 -4.00 13.85 -0.11
C MET A 137 -4.79 12.67 0.47
N LEU A 138 -4.12 11.58 0.84
CA LEU A 138 -4.77 10.42 1.45
C LEU A 138 -5.39 10.79 2.81
N LEU A 139 -4.68 11.55 3.64
CA LEU A 139 -5.21 12.07 4.90
C LEU A 139 -6.44 12.96 4.69
N LEU A 140 -6.41 13.84 3.69
CA LEU A 140 -7.55 14.71 3.34
C LEU A 140 -8.77 13.90 2.90
N LYS A 141 -8.56 12.71 2.32
CA LYS A 141 -9.63 11.79 1.92
C LYS A 141 -10.10 10.85 3.01
N GLY A 142 -9.63 11.03 4.25
CA GLY A 142 -10.07 10.23 5.40
C GLY A 142 -9.20 9.00 5.67
N GLY A 143 -7.94 8.99 5.20
CA GLY A 143 -6.98 7.97 5.61
C GLY A 143 -6.78 7.98 7.13
N ASP A 144 -6.97 6.82 7.75
CA ASP A 144 -6.92 6.62 9.19
C ASP A 144 -5.48 6.45 9.66
N VAL A 145 -5.00 7.42 10.46
CA VAL A 145 -3.64 7.40 11.01
C VAL A 145 -3.42 6.33 12.08
N LYS A 146 -4.50 5.69 12.55
CA LYS A 146 -4.46 4.61 13.54
C LYS A 146 -4.37 3.23 12.90
N ARG A 147 -4.55 3.13 11.58
CA ARG A 147 -4.37 1.89 10.81
C ARG A 147 -2.96 1.79 10.25
N GLY A 148 -2.48 0.55 10.13
CA GLY A 148 -1.11 0.26 9.72
C GLY A 148 -0.06 0.70 10.73
N GLN A 149 1.19 0.75 10.28
CA GLN A 149 2.36 1.03 11.12
C GLN A 149 3.05 2.33 10.70
N LEU A 150 2.26 3.40 10.59
CA LEU A 150 2.70 4.63 9.92
C LEU A 150 3.97 5.21 10.55
N LEU A 151 4.04 5.30 11.88
CA LEU A 151 5.22 5.83 12.56
C LEU A 151 6.47 4.94 12.35
N HIS A 152 6.31 3.61 12.34
CA HIS A 152 7.41 2.67 12.07
C HIS A 152 7.91 2.76 10.63
N TRP A 153 7.01 2.97 9.67
CA TRP A 153 7.38 3.16 8.26
C TRP A 153 7.98 4.54 8.00
N ALA A 154 7.49 5.60 8.67
CA ALA A 154 8.04 6.94 8.54
C ALA A 154 9.51 6.98 8.99
N LEU A 155 9.86 6.18 9.99
CA LEU A 155 11.23 6.01 10.47
C LEU A 155 12.17 5.33 9.46
N GLU A 156 11.67 4.66 8.43
CA GLU A 156 12.50 4.08 7.36
C GLU A 156 12.81 5.09 6.24
N ARG A 157 12.16 6.26 6.23
CA ARG A 157 12.38 7.29 5.20
C ARG A 157 13.74 7.98 5.37
N GLU A 158 14.38 8.34 4.27
CA GLU A 158 15.70 8.97 4.31
C GLU A 158 15.66 10.51 4.39
N HIS A 159 14.72 11.17 3.71
CA HIS A 159 14.84 12.62 3.43
C HIS A 159 13.90 13.53 4.23
N ASP A 160 12.70 13.08 4.55
CA ASP A 160 11.61 13.89 5.14
C ASP A 160 10.91 13.14 6.29
N ALA A 161 11.64 12.21 6.93
CA ALA A 161 11.13 11.40 8.03
C ALA A 161 10.59 12.26 9.19
N TYR A 162 11.31 13.34 9.54
CA TYR A 162 10.93 14.24 10.63
C TYR A 162 9.59 14.93 10.35
N GLU A 163 9.42 15.49 9.15
CA GLU A 163 8.20 16.18 8.73
C GLU A 163 7.02 15.22 8.63
N VAL A 164 7.23 14.01 8.10
CA VAL A 164 6.18 12.98 8.03
C VAL A 164 5.76 12.54 9.43
N VAL A 165 6.70 12.27 10.34
CA VAL A 165 6.39 11.93 11.73
C VAL A 165 5.63 13.05 12.42
N THR A 166 6.04 14.32 12.22
CA THR A 166 5.32 15.50 12.73
C THR A 166 3.86 15.47 12.29
N LEU A 167 3.63 15.35 10.98
CA LEU A 167 2.30 15.35 10.39
C LEU A 167 1.44 14.21 10.94
N LEU A 168 2.00 13.01 11.07
CA LEU A 168 1.25 11.85 11.57
C LEU A 168 0.85 12.04 13.04
N LEU A 169 1.76 12.52 13.88
CA LEU A 169 1.49 12.76 15.30
C LEU A 169 0.46 13.88 15.50
N GLU A 170 0.55 14.97 14.75
CA GLU A 170 -0.46 16.05 14.77
C GLU A 170 -1.86 15.58 14.36
N ARG A 171 -1.94 14.53 13.54
CA ARG A 171 -3.20 13.90 13.12
C ARG A 171 -3.68 12.82 14.09
N GLY A 172 -2.96 12.57 15.18
CA GLY A 172 -3.34 11.63 16.22
C GLY A 172 -2.82 10.21 16.01
N ALA A 173 -1.72 10.03 15.26
CA ALA A 173 -1.00 8.76 15.24
C ALA A 173 -0.53 8.41 16.67
N MET A 174 -0.62 7.13 17.03
CA MET A 174 -0.34 6.68 18.39
C MET A 174 1.17 6.44 18.59
N PRO A 175 1.88 7.26 19.40
CA PRO A 175 3.33 7.16 19.55
C PRO A 175 3.79 5.89 20.30
N ASN A 176 2.85 5.20 20.96
CA ASN A 176 3.10 4.04 21.81
C ASN A 176 2.61 2.71 21.20
N SER A 177 2.18 2.71 19.94
CA SER A 177 1.76 1.47 19.27
C SER A 177 2.93 0.52 19.11
N LEU A 178 2.71 -0.76 19.39
CA LEU A 178 3.71 -1.79 19.10
C LEU A 178 3.68 -2.13 17.61
N GLU A 179 4.85 -2.43 17.05
CA GLU A 179 4.93 -2.98 15.70
C GLU A 179 4.21 -4.33 15.68
N PHE A 180 3.25 -4.50 14.78
CA PHE A 180 2.34 -5.65 14.68
C PHE A 180 1.56 -5.95 15.98
N ASP A 181 1.05 -4.91 16.65
CA ASP A 181 0.15 -5.08 17.80
C ASP A 181 -1.05 -6.00 17.42
N GLY A 182 -1.25 -7.07 18.19
CA GLY A 182 -2.24 -8.12 17.92
C GLY A 182 -1.64 -9.47 17.46
N ILE A 183 -2.17 -10.03 16.36
CA ILE A 183 -1.71 -11.32 15.82
C ILE A 183 -0.39 -11.08 15.11
N LEU A 184 0.70 -11.42 15.77
CA LEU A 184 2.04 -11.46 15.19
C LEU A 184 2.01 -12.34 13.92
N PRO A 185 2.33 -11.78 12.74
CA PRO A 185 2.50 -12.60 11.55
C PRO A 185 3.55 -13.69 11.81
N ILE A 186 3.39 -14.89 11.24
CA ILE A 186 4.31 -16.03 11.47
C ILE A 186 5.78 -15.64 11.19
N TRP A 187 6.02 -14.73 10.25
CA TRP A 187 7.35 -14.23 9.91
C TRP A 187 7.92 -13.22 10.92
N SER A 188 7.11 -12.61 11.79
CA SER A 188 7.55 -11.61 12.77
C SER A 188 8.07 -12.23 14.09
N VAL A 189 7.95 -13.55 14.24
CA VAL A 189 8.34 -14.32 15.45
C VAL A 189 9.84 -14.21 15.78
N GLN A 190 10.67 -13.72 14.85
CA GLN A 190 12.11 -13.50 15.05
C GLN A 190 12.54 -12.03 15.05
N GLN A 191 11.62 -11.09 14.82
CA GLN A 191 11.92 -9.66 14.80
C GLN A 191 11.73 -9.08 16.21
N LYS A 192 12.64 -8.21 16.64
CA LYS A 192 12.45 -7.40 17.86
C LYS A 192 11.48 -6.27 17.52
N LEU A 193 10.22 -6.46 17.87
CA LEU A 193 9.15 -5.53 17.59
C LEU A 193 9.01 -4.58 18.78
N GLY A 194 9.06 -3.29 18.50
CA GLY A 194 9.02 -2.26 19.53
C GLY A 194 8.05 -1.13 19.20
N THR A 195 8.00 -0.14 20.07
CA THR A 195 7.33 1.13 19.78
C THR A 195 8.12 1.92 18.71
N PRO A 196 7.53 2.95 18.09
CA PRO A 196 8.27 3.87 17.23
C PRO A 196 9.54 4.41 17.89
N LEU A 197 9.52 4.60 19.21
CA LEU A 197 10.67 5.05 19.98
C LEU A 197 11.83 4.03 19.98
N HIS A 198 11.55 2.73 20.11
CA HIS A 198 12.58 1.68 19.98
C HIS A 198 13.20 1.70 18.59
N LYS A 199 12.36 1.80 17.56
CA LYS A 199 12.82 1.81 16.17
C LYS A 199 13.66 3.05 15.86
N ALA A 200 13.27 4.22 16.38
CA ALA A 200 14.06 5.45 16.26
C ALA A 200 15.45 5.32 16.91
N VAL A 201 15.53 4.67 18.08
CA VAL A 201 16.81 4.37 18.74
C VAL A 201 17.66 3.39 17.92
N THR A 202 17.08 2.29 17.44
CA THR A 202 17.79 1.30 16.61
C THR A 202 18.35 1.90 15.34
N LEU A 203 17.59 2.79 14.69
CA LEU A 203 18.01 3.49 13.47
C LEU A 203 18.86 4.75 13.75
N ASN A 204 19.16 5.03 15.01
CA ASN A 204 19.91 6.21 15.45
C ASN A 204 19.32 7.56 14.98
N LYS A 205 17.99 7.67 14.89
CA LYS A 205 17.26 8.90 14.53
C LYS A 205 16.87 9.69 15.78
N LEU A 206 17.88 10.28 16.43
CA LEU A 206 17.76 10.89 17.77
C LEU A 206 16.87 12.13 17.81
N ASP A 207 16.83 12.88 16.70
CA ASP A 207 15.93 14.00 16.47
C ASP A 207 14.47 13.57 16.47
N ILE A 208 14.15 12.48 15.76
CA ILE A 208 12.81 11.89 15.72
C ILE A 208 12.48 11.22 17.06
N ALA A 209 13.45 10.55 17.72
CA ALA A 209 13.25 10.01 19.06
C ALA A 209 12.87 11.12 20.07
N SER A 210 13.57 12.25 20.02
CA SER A 210 13.26 13.43 20.83
C SER A 210 11.87 13.98 20.51
N GLN A 211 11.48 13.97 19.24
CA GLN A 211 10.15 14.38 18.81
C GLN A 211 9.07 13.44 19.34
N LEU A 212 9.23 12.13 19.19
CA LEU A 212 8.29 11.12 19.71
C LEU A 212 8.06 11.32 21.22
N LEU A 213 9.12 11.54 22.00
CA LEU A 213 9.02 11.84 23.44
C LEU A 213 8.19 13.10 23.71
N ARG A 214 8.40 14.18 22.95
CA ARG A 214 7.60 15.42 23.07
C ARG A 214 6.12 15.21 22.78
N TYR A 215 5.80 14.27 21.90
CA TYR A 215 4.42 13.90 21.56
C TYR A 215 3.85 12.77 22.44
N GLY A 216 4.50 12.45 23.56
CA GLY A 216 3.97 11.52 24.57
C GLY A 216 4.33 10.05 24.32
N ALA A 217 5.39 9.76 23.57
CA ALA A 217 5.98 8.43 23.59
C ALA A 217 6.48 8.10 25.01
N ASP A 218 6.08 6.94 25.52
CA ASP A 218 6.44 6.44 26.84
C ASP A 218 7.80 5.71 26.77
N PRO A 219 8.87 6.27 27.36
CA PRO A 219 10.18 5.62 27.37
C PRO A 219 10.23 4.37 28.25
N GLY A 220 9.24 4.17 29.13
CA GLY A 220 9.12 3.00 30.00
C GLY A 220 8.41 1.81 29.36
N LYS A 221 7.84 1.98 28.15
CA LYS A 221 7.19 0.87 27.45
C LYS A 221 8.24 -0.13 26.97
N GLU A 222 7.97 -1.41 27.19
CA GLU A 222 8.86 -2.51 26.78
C GLU A 222 8.53 -3.02 25.37
N ASP A 223 9.56 -3.41 24.62
CA ASP A 223 9.46 -4.16 23.37
C ASP A 223 9.08 -5.63 23.61
N THR A 224 8.97 -6.43 22.53
CA THR A 224 8.64 -7.86 22.65
C THR A 224 9.72 -8.71 23.33
N SER A 225 10.91 -8.15 23.60
CA SER A 225 11.99 -8.77 24.36
C SER A 225 12.02 -8.32 25.83
N GLY A 226 11.06 -7.51 26.28
CA GLY A 226 11.01 -6.97 27.64
C GLY A 226 12.04 -5.85 27.88
N LYS A 227 12.51 -5.18 26.83
CA LYS A 227 13.48 -4.08 26.93
C LYS A 227 12.82 -2.75 26.65
N THR A 228 13.21 -1.72 27.42
CA THR A 228 12.86 -0.33 27.13
C THR A 228 13.77 0.26 26.06
N ALA A 229 13.36 1.38 25.47
CA ALA A 229 14.16 2.08 24.45
C ALA A 229 15.53 2.55 25.00
N MET A 230 15.60 2.89 26.29
CA MET A 230 16.85 3.23 26.96
C MET A 230 17.78 2.02 27.11
N GLN A 231 17.26 0.88 27.57
CA GLN A 231 18.05 -0.35 27.69
C GLN A 231 18.57 -0.83 26.34
N LEU A 232 17.76 -0.68 25.29
CA LEU A 232 18.18 -0.96 23.93
C LEU A 232 19.31 -0.03 23.48
N ALA A 233 19.25 1.27 23.81
CA ALA A 233 20.33 2.21 23.53
C ALA A 233 21.64 1.82 24.24
N ASP A 234 21.56 1.39 25.50
CA ASP A 234 22.71 0.93 26.28
C ASP A 234 23.32 -0.36 25.70
N ASP A 235 22.50 -1.33 25.28
CA ASP A 235 22.94 -2.58 24.63
C ASP A 235 23.65 -2.32 23.30
N LEU A 236 23.19 -1.32 22.55
CA LEU A 236 23.82 -0.88 21.30
C LEU A 236 25.08 -0.03 21.53
N GLY A 237 25.40 0.30 22.79
CA GLY A 237 26.50 1.20 23.14
C GLY A 237 26.27 2.66 22.75
N ASN A 238 25.03 3.03 22.43
CA ASN A 238 24.66 4.36 21.97
C ASN A 238 24.36 5.30 23.15
N ARG A 239 25.43 5.89 23.69
CA ARG A 239 25.34 6.82 24.85
C ARG A 239 24.51 8.07 24.55
N GLU A 240 24.51 8.53 23.30
CA GLU A 240 23.76 9.72 22.91
C GLU A 240 22.26 9.43 22.96
N ALA A 241 21.81 8.32 22.38
CA ALA A 241 20.43 7.84 22.51
C ALA A 241 20.04 7.63 23.98
N ALA A 242 20.90 6.99 24.78
CA ALA A 242 20.64 6.76 26.20
C ALA A 242 20.54 8.06 27.01
N SER A 243 21.16 9.15 26.55
CA SER A 243 21.09 10.46 27.21
C SER A 243 19.73 11.16 27.03
N LEU A 244 18.98 10.82 25.97
CA LEU A 244 17.65 11.37 25.72
C LEU A 244 16.65 11.06 26.83
N PHE A 245 16.85 9.95 27.54
CA PHE A 245 15.94 9.45 28.59
C PHE A 245 16.31 9.90 30.00
N ARG A 246 17.41 10.63 30.18
CA ARG A 246 17.90 11.09 31.50
C ARG A 246 17.50 12.52 31.84
N ARG A 247 16.62 13.13 31.04
CA ARG A 247 16.11 14.48 31.20
C ARG A 247 14.68 14.46 31.71
#